data_AF-A0A6L7G518-F1
#
_entry.id   AF-A0A6L7G518-F1
#
_cell.length_a   1.000
_cell.length_b   1.000
_cell.length_c   1.000
_cell.angle_alpha   90.00
_cell.angle_beta   90.00
_cell.angle_gamma   90.00
#
_symmetry.space_group_name_H-M   'P 1'
#
loop_
_entity.id
_entity.type
_entity.pdbx_description
1 polymer ?
#
loop_
_entity_poly.entity_id
_entity_poly.type
_entity_poly.pdbx_seq_one_letter_code
_entity_poly.pdbx_strand_id
1 'polypeptide(L)' 'MKMIFLTALLITLSACKEEAQTVDFYKSSPEARADTLSNCEIGQASEANCRNARAAQDFVDSQNDRSVVERYFGG' A
#
# COMPACT_ATOMS: atom_id res chain seq x y z
N MET A 1 48.75 -1.69 27.72
CA MET A 1 48.13 -3.01 27.44
C MET A 1 46.81 -2.79 26.74
N LYS A 2 46.64 -3.46 25.60
CA LYS A 2 45.43 -3.57 24.79
C LYS A 2 44.32 -4.21 25.62
N MET A 3 43.12 -3.64 25.64
CA MET A 3 41.88 -4.44 25.74
C MET A 3 40.85 -3.77 24.85
N ILE A 4 40.78 -4.28 23.63
CA ILE A 4 39.76 -3.98 22.64
C ILE A 4 38.50 -4.69 23.14
N PHE A 5 37.52 -3.95 23.65
CA PHE A 5 36.20 -4.51 23.92
C PHE A 5 35.44 -4.58 22.60
N LEU A 6 35.49 -5.77 22.00
CA LEU A 6 34.71 -6.16 20.85
C LEU A 6 33.23 -6.30 21.24
N THR A 7 32.39 -5.73 20.39
CA THR A 7 31.07 -6.24 19.94
C THR A 7 29.96 -6.44 20.96
N ALA A 8 28.99 -5.52 20.91
CA ALA A 8 27.60 -5.88 20.69
C ALA A 8 26.94 -4.75 19.89
N LEU A 9 27.19 -4.71 18.57
CA LEU A 9 26.33 -3.96 17.67
C LEU A 9 25.01 -4.72 17.64
N LEU A 10 24.10 -4.33 18.53
CA LEU A 10 22.70 -4.73 18.49
C LEU A 10 22.15 -4.26 17.15
N ILE A 11 22.14 -5.17 16.18
CA ILE A 11 21.33 -5.02 14.98
C ILE A 11 19.89 -5.12 15.47
N THR A 12 19.36 -3.99 15.94
CA THR A 12 17.92 -3.80 15.98
C THR A 12 17.50 -3.85 14.51
N LEU A 13 17.12 -5.03 14.04
CA LEU A 13 16.17 -5.12 12.95
C LEU A 13 14.91 -4.44 13.46
N SER A 14 14.87 -3.12 13.37
CA SER A 14 13.61 -2.43 13.20
C SER A 14 13.05 -3.06 11.94
N ALA A 15 12.17 -4.04 12.11
CA ALA A 15 11.19 -4.33 11.10
C ALA A 15 10.58 -2.96 10.79
N CYS A 16 10.99 -2.36 9.66
CA CYS A 16 10.40 -1.15 9.15
C CYS A 16 8.97 -1.57 8.81
N LYS A 17 8.11 -1.56 9.84
CA LYS A 17 6.68 -1.77 9.70
C LYS A 17 6.22 -0.51 9.00
N GLU A 18 6.17 -0.59 7.68
CA GLU A 18 5.67 0.46 6.83
C GLU A 18 4.34 0.96 7.42
N GLU A 19 4.26 2.27 7.63
CA GLU A 19 3.05 2.87 8.19
C GLU A 19 1.90 2.64 7.22
N ALA A 20 0.76 2.20 7.76
CA ALA A 20 -0.39 1.89 6.94
C ALA A 20 -1.01 3.17 6.37
N GLN A 21 -1.02 3.32 5.05
CA GLN A 21 -1.67 4.42 4.37
C GLN A 21 -3.19 4.22 4.34
N THR A 22 -3.95 5.31 4.30
CA THR A 22 -5.42 5.26 4.30
C THR A 22 -5.99 4.89 2.93
N VAL A 23 -7.25 4.44 2.91
CA VAL A 23 -7.98 4.21 1.65
C VAL A 23 -8.04 5.50 0.83
N ASP A 24 -8.27 6.67 1.45
CA ASP A 24 -8.41 7.94 0.74
C ASP A 24 -7.08 8.43 0.13
N PHE A 25 -5.95 8.10 0.75
CA PHE A 25 -4.63 8.29 0.12
C PHE A 25 -4.56 7.50 -1.19
N TYR A 26 -4.91 6.22 -1.17
CA TYR A 26 -4.87 5.40 -2.38
C TYR A 26 -5.92 5.76 -3.43
N LYS A 27 -7.06 6.35 -3.04
CA LYS A 27 -8.02 6.90 -4.02
C LYS A 27 -7.44 8.12 -4.74
N SER A 28 -6.76 8.99 -4.01
CA SER A 28 -6.18 10.23 -4.55
C SER A 28 -4.82 10.05 -5.23
N SER A 29 -4.16 8.91 -5.04
CA SER A 29 -2.87 8.58 -5.65
C SER A 29 -2.91 7.27 -6.45
N PRO A 30 -3.23 7.31 -7.76
CA PRO A 30 -3.29 6.13 -8.61
C PRO A 30 -1.97 5.38 -8.74
N GLU A 31 -0.86 6.09 -8.82
CA GLU A 31 0.49 5.49 -8.92
C GLU A 31 0.82 4.72 -7.64
N ALA A 32 0.66 5.35 -6.46
CA ALA A 32 0.92 4.68 -5.20
C ALA A 32 0.00 3.47 -4.97
N ARG A 33 -1.25 3.54 -5.45
CA ARG A 33 -2.18 2.40 -5.42
C ARG A 33 -1.69 1.26 -6.31
N ALA A 34 -1.32 1.54 -7.56
CA ALA A 34 -0.82 0.55 -8.50
C ALA A 34 0.46 -0.13 -7.98
N ASP A 35 1.43 0.65 -7.51
CA ASP A 35 2.68 0.14 -6.96
C ASP A 35 2.45 -0.73 -5.72
N THR A 36 1.55 -0.28 -4.82
CA THR A 36 1.21 -1.07 -3.62
C THR A 36 0.54 -2.39 -4.01
N LEU A 37 -0.40 -2.37 -4.97
CA LEU A 37 -1.07 -3.59 -5.44
C LEU A 37 -0.07 -4.57 -6.05
N SER A 38 0.89 -4.11 -6.86
CA SER A 38 1.98 -4.94 -7.37
C SER A 38 2.82 -5.54 -6.23
N ASN A 39 3.16 -4.73 -5.24
CA ASN A 39 3.92 -5.19 -4.07
C ASN A 39 3.14 -6.18 -3.19
N CYS A 40 1.82 -6.16 -3.22
CA CYS A 40 0.99 -7.15 -2.55
C CYS A 40 1.10 -8.54 -3.17
N GLU A 41 1.24 -8.64 -4.50
CA GLU A 41 1.35 -9.92 -5.20
C GLU A 41 2.63 -10.67 -4.84
N ILE A 42 3.70 -9.92 -4.56
CA ILE A 42 5.03 -10.44 -4.20
C ILE A 42 5.31 -10.41 -2.69
N GLY A 43 4.30 -10.07 -1.87
CA GLY A 43 4.41 -10.07 -0.41
C GLY A 43 5.34 -9.00 0.17
N GLN A 44 5.59 -7.91 -0.56
CA GLN A 44 6.45 -6.80 -0.13
C GLN A 44 5.70 -5.63 0.51
N ALA A 45 4.37 -5.58 0.37
CA ALA A 45 3.53 -4.60 1.05
C ALA A 45 2.88 -5.18 2.32
N SER A 46 2.62 -4.31 3.31
CA SER A 46 1.89 -4.73 4.51
C SER A 46 0.45 -5.14 4.19
N GLU A 47 -0.11 -6.10 4.93
CA GLU A 47 -1.51 -6.52 4.73
C GLU A 47 -2.50 -5.35 4.84
N ALA A 48 -2.22 -4.39 5.73
CA ALA A 48 -3.03 -3.20 5.90
C ALA A 48 -3.02 -2.32 4.64
N ASN A 49 -1.83 -2.06 4.08
CA ASN A 49 -1.68 -1.33 2.82
C ASN A 49 -2.37 -2.07 1.66
N CYS A 50 -2.23 -3.39 1.61
CA CYS A 50 -2.90 -4.20 0.59
C CYS A 50 -4.42 -4.14 0.64
N ARG A 51 -5.01 -4.24 1.84
CA ARG A 51 -6.48 -4.09 1.98
C ARG A 51 -6.93 -2.70 1.58
N ASN A 52 -6.20 -1.66 2.00
CA ASN A 52 -6.59 -0.28 1.74
C ASN A 52 -6.45 0.08 0.26
N ALA A 53 -5.38 -0.39 -0.41
CA ALA A 53 -5.18 -0.20 -1.84
C ALA A 53 -6.24 -0.94 -2.67
N ARG A 54 -6.61 -2.18 -2.29
CA ARG A 54 -7.71 -2.92 -2.93
C ARG A 54 -9.06 -2.22 -2.77
N ALA A 55 -9.40 -1.79 -1.55
CA ALA A 55 -10.64 -1.05 -1.31
C ALA A 55 -10.71 0.26 -2.11
N ALA A 56 -9.57 0.94 -2.30
CA ALA A 56 -9.51 2.11 -3.16
C ALA A 56 -9.70 1.76 -4.65
N GLN A 57 -9.14 0.63 -5.10
CA GLN A 57 -9.30 0.14 -6.48
C GLN A 57 -10.76 -0.21 -6.76
N ASP A 58 -11.39 -1.00 -5.88
CA ASP A 58 -12.81 -1.37 -5.97
C ASP A 58 -13.72 -0.13 -6.05
N PHE A 59 -13.41 0.91 -5.26
CA PHE A 59 -14.13 2.18 -5.32
C PHE A 59 -14.00 2.85 -6.69
N VAL A 60 -12.78 2.97 -7.22
CA VAL A 60 -12.55 3.58 -8.54
C VAL A 60 -13.26 2.81 -9.64
N ASP A 61 -13.20 1.48 -9.61
CA ASP A 61 -13.86 0.63 -10.60
C ASP A 61 -15.38 0.78 -10.54
N SER A 62 -15.96 0.82 -9.33
CA SER A 62 -17.40 1.08 -9.17
C SER A 62 -17.85 2.45 -9.69
N GLN A 63 -17.00 3.48 -9.55
CA GLN A 63 -17.28 4.82 -10.07
C GLN A 63 -17.20 4.85 -11.60
N ASN A 64 -16.24 4.12 -12.18
CA ASN A 64 -16.12 3.96 -13.62
C ASN A 64 -17.35 3.25 -14.18
N ASP A 65 -17.76 2.12 -13.59
CA ASP A 65 -18.93 1.35 -13.99
C ASP A 65 -20.20 2.19 -13.91
N ARG A 66 -20.37 2.93 -12.81
CA ARG A 66 -21.49 3.87 -12.66
C ARG A 66 -21.48 4.93 -13.76
N SER A 67 -20.34 5.55 -14.03
CA SER A 67 -20.22 6.57 -15.08
C SER A 67 -20.52 6.02 -16.48
N VAL A 68 -20.18 4.75 -16.72
CA VAL A 68 -20.48 4.04 -17.96
C VAL A 68 -21.98 3.81 -18.05
N VAL A 69 -22.61 3.27 -17.01
CA VAL A 69 -24.05 3.04 -16.98
C VAL A 69 -24.82 4.35 -17.18
N GLU A 70 -24.47 5.41 -16.46
CA GLU A 70 -25.10 6.73 -16.63
C GLU A 70 -24.93 7.25 -18.07
N ARG A 71 -23.75 7.12 -18.68
CA ARG A 71 -23.51 7.55 -20.07
C ARG A 71 -24.37 6.80 -21.09
N TYR A 72 -24.61 5.51 -20.90
CA TYR A 72 -25.32 4.67 -21.88
C TYR A 72 -26.82 4.54 -21.62
N PHE A 73 -27.26 4.66 -20.36
CA PHE A 73 -28.63 4.35 -19.93
C PHE A 73 -29.29 5.45 -19.09
N GLY A 74 -28.55 6.49 -18.68
CA GLY A 74 -29.07 7.65 -17.96
C GLY A 74 -29.53 8.74 -18.93
N GLY A 75 -30.72 8.59 -19.48
CA GLY A 75 -31.40 9.61 -20.31
C GLY A 75 -31.84 10.83 -19.51
#